data_AF-X1LCY3-F1
#
_entry.id   AF-X1LCY3-F1
#
_cell.length_a   1.000
_cell.length_b   1.000
_cell.length_c   1.000
_cell.angle_alpha   90.00
_cell.angle_beta   90.00
_cell.angle_gamma   90.00
#
_symmetry.space_group_name_H-M   'P 1'
#
loop_
_entity.id
_entity.type
_entity.pdbx_description
1 polymer ?
#
loop_
_entity_poly.entity_id
_entity_poly.type
_entity_poly.pdbx_seq_one_letter_code
_entity_poly.pdbx_strand_id
1 'polypeptide(L)' 'MSWLGNSSLTIAAIIGGSIILALLGAFFGLLYRGIDRKLAAHMQGRIGPPIIQPFRDVRKLL' A
#
# COMPACT_ATOMS: atom_id res chain seq x y z
N MET A 1 20.12 29.29 3.26
CA MET A 1 18.98 28.76 4.04
C MET A 1 17.76 29.66 3.82
N SER A 2 17.29 29.77 2.58
CA SER A 2 16.14 30.60 2.20
C SER A 2 14.94 29.71 1.88
N TRP A 3 14.39 29.08 2.92
CA TRP A 3 13.23 28.18 2.85
C TRP A 3 11.89 28.93 3.00
N LEU A 4 11.81 30.19 2.55
CA LEU A 4 10.62 31.03 2.63
C LEU A 4 10.23 31.57 1.24
N GLY A 5 10.13 30.67 0.26
CA GLY A 5 9.54 30.96 -1.04
C GLY A 5 8.22 30.21 -1.19
N ASN A 6 7.10 30.94 -1.09
CA ASN A 6 5.71 30.49 -1.29
C ASN A 6 5.15 29.50 -0.25
N SER A 7 4.61 30.04 0.84
CA SER A 7 3.94 29.32 1.93
C SER A 7 2.80 28.39 1.47
N SER A 8 2.12 28.73 0.37
CA SER A 8 1.05 27.90 -0.20
C SER A 8 1.56 26.67 -0.94
N LEU A 9 2.69 26.77 -1.65
CA LEU A 9 3.28 25.65 -2.40
C LEU A 9 3.91 24.62 -1.47
N THR A 10 4.54 25.07 -0.38
CA THR A 10 5.12 24.15 0.62
C THR A 10 4.05 23.40 1.40
N ILE A 11 2.98 24.07 1.80
CA ILE A 11 1.82 23.41 2.45
C ILE A 11 1.17 22.41 1.49
N ALA A 12 0.94 22.79 0.23
CA ALA A 12 0.40 21.88 -0.78
C ALA A 12 1.31 20.68 -1.04
N ALA A 13 2.63 20.87 -1.07
CA ALA A 13 3.59 19.78 -1.23
C ALA A 13 3.61 18.83 -0.04
N ILE A 14 3.49 19.33 1.20
CA ILE A 14 3.42 18.50 2.40
C ILE A 14 2.12 17.68 2.43
N ILE A 15 0.99 18.31 2.12
CA ILE A 15 -0.31 17.63 2.04
C ILE A 15 -0.29 16.56 0.93
N GLY A 16 0.18 16.93 -0.26
CA GLY A 16 0.33 16.00 -1.38
C GLY A 16 1.27 14.83 -1.06
N GLY A 17 2.42 15.11 -0.46
CA GLY A 17 3.38 14.09 -0.03
C GLY A 17 2.81 13.14 1.03
N SER A 18 2.04 13.66 1.99
CA SER A 18 1.37 12.86 3.01
C SER A 18 0.31 11.92 2.42
N ILE A 19 -0.51 12.41 1.49
CA ILE A 19 -1.53 11.60 0.81
C ILE A 19 -0.87 10.50 -0.02
N ILE A 20 0.18 10.81 -0.77
CA ILE A 20 0.92 9.84 -1.57
C ILE A 20 1.51 8.75 -0.67
N LEU A 21 2.12 9.14 0.45
CA LEU A 21 2.68 8.18 1.40
C LEU A 21 1.61 7.28 2.03
N ALA A 22 0.44 7.83 2.36
CA ALA A 22 -0.67 7.06 2.90
C ALA A 22 -1.21 6.04 1.89
N LEU A 23 -1.40 6.44 0.63
CA LEU A 23 -1.84 5.55 -0.45
C LEU A 23 -0.82 4.44 -0.73
N LEU A 24 0.47 4.80 -0.74
CA LEU A 24 1.57 3.85 -0.95
C LEU A 24 1.63 2.86 0.22
N GLY A 25 1.50 3.33 1.47
CA GLY A 25 1.39 2.48 2.65
C GLY A 25 0.21 1.50 2.59
N ALA A 26 -0.98 1.97 2.19
CA ALA A 26 -2.15 1.13 2.01
C ALA A 26 -1.95 0.06 0.92
N PHE A 27 -1.33 0.44 -0.20
CA PHE A 27 -1.01 -0.47 -1.30
C PHE A 27 -0.02 -1.55 -0.88
N PHE A 28 1.09 -1.16 -0.23
CA PHE A 28 2.09 -2.11 0.27
C PHE A 28 1.55 -3.00 1.39
N GLY A 29 0.66 -2.50 2.25
CA GLY A 29 0.00 -3.30 3.28
C GLY A 29 -0.86 -4.43 2.69
N LEU A 30 -1.62 -4.13 1.63
CA LEU A 30 -2.40 -5.14 0.90
C LEU A 30 -1.49 -6.14 0.18
N LEU A 31 -0.40 -5.68 -0.44
CA LEU A 31 0.58 -6.53 -1.11
C LEU A 31 1.25 -7.49 -0.11
N TYR A 32 1.68 -6.97 1.05
CA TYR A 32 2.33 -7.75 2.09
C TYR A 32 1.42 -8.86 2.63
N ARG A 33 0.14 -8.55 2.85
CA ARG A 33 -0.87 -9.54 3.26
C ARG A 33 -1.11 -10.63 2.22
N GLY A 34 -0.94 -10.32 0.93
CA GLY A 34 -0.96 -11.32 -0.15
C GLY A 34 0.26 -12.24 -0.13
N ILE A 35 1.44 -11.69 0.13
CA ILE A 35 2.70 -12.44 0.24
C ILE A 35 2.67 -13.36 1.46
N ASP A 36 2.23 -12.86 2.62
CA ASP A 36 2.10 -13.61 3.86
C ASP A 36 1.22 -14.86 3.68
N ARG A 37 0.07 -14.74 3.01
CA ARG A 37 -0.80 -15.89 2.69
C ARG A 37 -0.13 -16.95 1.82
N LYS A 38 0.73 -16.54 0.88
CA LYS A 38 1.47 -17.48 0.02
C LYS A 38 2.56 -18.21 0.80
N LEU A 39 3.28 -17.49 1.67
CA LEU A 39 4.30 -18.06 2.52
C LEU A 39 3.69 -19.05 3.53
N ALA A 40 2.60 -18.66 4.19
CA ALA A 40 1.88 -19.51 5.13
C ALA A 40 1.36 -20.80 4.48
N ALA A 41 0.83 -20.73 3.25
CA ALA A 41 0.38 -21.92 2.54
C ALA A 41 1.55 -22.84 2.14
N HIS A 42 2.69 -22.26 1.77
CA HIS A 42 3.92 -23.03 1.49
C HIS A 42 4.41 -23.76 2.75
N MET A 43 4.40 -23.09 3.91
CA MET A 43 4.70 -23.70 5.21
C MET A 43 3.71 -24.80 5.61
N GLN A 44 2.48 -24.77 5.09
CA GLN A 44 1.49 -25.82 5.31
C GLN A 44 1.60 -26.99 4.31
N GLY A 45 2.62 -27.01 3.44
CA GLY A 45 2.81 -28.06 2.44
C GLY A 45 1.77 -28.02 1.31
N ARG A 46 1.14 -26.87 1.09
CA ARG A 46 0.07 -26.67 0.08
C ARG A 46 0.51 -25.61 -0.92
N ILE A 47 0.00 -25.72 -2.15
CA ILE A 47 0.12 -24.62 -3.10
C ILE A 47 -0.84 -23.52 -2.66
N GLY A 48 -0.28 -22.39 -2.24
CA GLY A 48 -1.05 -21.26 -1.76
C GLY A 48 -1.89 -20.56 -2.83
N PRO A 49 -2.94 -19.85 -2.39
CA PRO A 49 -3.75 -19.00 -3.26
C PRO A 49 -2.87 -17.98 -4.03
N PRO A 50 -3.17 -17.64 -5.30
CA PRO A 50 -2.45 -16.61 -6.05
C PRO A 50 -2.34 -15.27 -5.30
N ILE A 51 -1.20 -14.59 -5.46
CA ILE A 51 -0.89 -13.32 -4.78
C ILE A 51 -1.87 -12.20 -5.16
N ILE A 52 -2.56 -12.32 -6.30
CA ILE A 52 -3.55 -11.35 -6.81
C ILE A 52 -4.92 -11.52 -6.11
N GLN A 53 -5.14 -12.64 -5.44
CA GLN A 53 -6.42 -13.00 -4.82
C GLN A 53 -6.92 -12.00 -3.75
N PRO A 54 -6.09 -11.37 -2.90
CA PRO A 54 -6.51 -10.30 -2.00
C PRO A 54 -7.12 -9.10 -2.73
N PHE A 55 -6.56 -8.71 -3.89
CA PHE A 55 -7.12 -7.61 -4.70
C PHE A 55 -8.48 -7.99 -5.30
N ARG A 56 -8.65 -9.26 -5.65
CA ARG A 56 -9.91 -9.80 -6.18
C ARG A 56 -10.99 -9.93 -5.10
N ASP A 57 -10.59 -10.21 -3.85
CA ASP A 57 -11.48 -10.24 -2.69
C ASP A 57 -11.94 -8.83 -2.28
N VAL A 58 -11.04 -7.83 -2.29
CA VAL A 58 -11.40 -6.42 -2.02
C VAL A 58 -12.41 -5.91 -3.05
N ARG A 59 -12.20 -6.20 -4.34
CA ARG A 59 -13.15 -5.83 -5.42
C ARG A 59 -14.46 -6.63 -5.42
N LYS A 60 -14.55 -7.69 -4.61
CA LYS A 60 -15.76 -8.52 -4.51
C LYS A 60 -16.59 -8.16 -3.28
N LEU A 61 -15.96 -7.57 -2.26
CA LEU A 61 -16.59 -7.14 -1.01
C LEU A 61 -16.98 -5.64 -1.01
N LEU A 62 -16.38 -4.83 -1.88
CA LEU A 62 -16.84 -3.50 -2.30
C LEU A 62 -17.69 -3.61 -3.56
#